data_AF-A0ABC8YGN4-F1
#
_entry.id   AF-A0ABC8YGN4-F1
#
_cell.length_a   1.000
_cell.length_b   1.000
_cell.length_c   1.000
_cell.angle_alpha   90.00
_cell.angle_beta   90.00
_cell.angle_gamma   90.00
#
_symmetry.space_group_name_H-M   'P 1'
#
loop_
_entity.id
_entity.type
_entity.pdbx_description
1 polymer ?
#
loop_
_entity_poly.entity_id
_entity_poly.type
_entity_poly.pdbx_seq_one_letter_code
_entity_poly.pdbx_strand_id
1 'polypeptide(L)'
;MAVPAAAKVARALAAFAAVLVLLWCVHFRGGLSLGSPTNKSLIFNVHPVLMLIGFIILGSEAIMSYKILPWSHDTNKMIHMLLHAVALFLGSVGIYAAFKFHNESGIANLYSLHSWIGLGTICLYSIQTAMFFARTSSE
;
A
#
# COMPACT_ATOMS: atom_id res chain seq x y z
N MET A 1 7.25 -18.75 19.10
CA MET A 1 7.39 -17.47 19.83
C MET A 1 6.03 -16.80 19.89
N ALA A 2 5.61 -16.26 21.04
CA ALA A 2 4.34 -15.55 21.14
C ALA A 2 4.45 -14.19 20.45
N VAL A 3 3.47 -13.83 19.62
CA VAL A 3 3.42 -12.50 18.97
C VAL A 3 3.40 -11.42 20.05
N PRO A 4 4.31 -10.42 20.01
CA PRO A 4 4.35 -9.35 21.01
C PRO A 4 3.02 -8.62 21.13
N ALA A 5 2.64 -8.19 22.33
CA ALA A 5 1.40 -7.43 22.57
C ALA A 5 1.31 -6.19 21.66
N ALA A 6 2.42 -5.48 21.46
CA ALA A 6 2.51 -4.32 20.56
C ALA A 6 2.14 -4.67 19.10
N ALA A 7 2.57 -5.84 18.59
CA ALA A 7 2.22 -6.26 17.23
C ALA A 7 0.72 -6.61 17.12
N LYS A 8 0.12 -7.18 18.17
CA LYS A 8 -1.33 -7.41 18.21
C LYS A 8 -2.11 -6.09 18.20
N VAL A 9 -1.66 -5.10 18.97
CA VAL A 9 -2.26 -3.75 18.99
C VAL A 9 -2.13 -3.08 17.62
N ALA A 10 -0.95 -3.13 17.00
CA ALA A 10 -0.72 -2.58 15.66
C ALA A 10 -1.66 -3.21 14.63
N ARG A 11 -1.84 -4.54 14.65
CA ARG A 11 -2.77 -5.26 13.77
C ARG A 11 -4.22 -4.89 14.03
N ALA A 12 -4.63 -4.72 15.28
CA ALA A 12 -5.99 -4.29 15.61
C ALA A 12 -6.28 -2.87 15.09
N LEU A 13 -5.34 -1.94 15.25
CA LEU A 13 -5.43 -0.58 14.71
C LEU A 13 -5.44 -0.58 13.19
N ALA A 14 -4.60 -1.39 12.55
CA ALA A 14 -4.57 -1.55 11.10
C ALA A 14 -5.90 -2.10 10.56
N ALA A 15 -6.46 -3.14 11.19
CA ALA A 15 -7.76 -3.69 10.84
C ALA A 15 -8.88 -2.65 11.00
N PHE A 16 -8.86 -1.88 12.09
CA PHE A 16 -9.82 -0.80 12.30
C PHE A 16 -9.69 0.29 11.22
N ALA A 17 -8.48 0.74 10.90
CA ALA A 17 -8.23 1.72 9.84
C ALA A 17 -8.67 1.20 8.46
N ALA A 18 -8.45 -0.09 8.16
CA ALA A 18 -8.92 -0.73 6.94
C ALA A 18 -10.46 -0.73 6.85
N VAL A 19 -11.16 -1.04 7.95
CA VAL A 19 -12.62 -0.96 8.01
C VAL A 19 -13.10 0.47 7.77
N LEU A 20 -12.46 1.46 8.41
CA LEU A 20 -12.84 2.86 8.24
C LEU A 20 -12.64 3.36 6.80
N VAL A 21 -11.52 3.03 6.13
CA VAL A 21 -11.30 3.46 4.74
C VAL A 21 -12.28 2.79 3.77
N LEU A 22 -12.60 1.51 4.01
CA LEU A 22 -13.59 0.78 3.22
C LEU A 22 -14.99 1.35 3.45
N LEU A 23 -15.37 1.61 4.69
CA LEU A 23 -16.65 2.25 5.02
C LEU A 23 -16.75 3.62 4.36
N TRP A 24 -15.70 4.44 4.46
CA TRP A 24 -15.64 5.74 3.81
C TRP A 24 -15.82 5.63 2.29
N CYS A 25 -15.06 4.75 1.63
CA CYS A 25 -15.08 4.65 0.17
C CYS A 25 -16.34 3.98 -0.38
N VAL A 26 -16.83 2.92 0.28
CA VAL A 26 -17.98 2.14 -0.19
C VAL A 26 -19.29 2.81 0.18
N HIS A 27 -19.47 3.19 1.45
CA HIS A 27 -20.74 3.72 1.92
C HIS A 27 -20.88 5.22 1.66
N PHE A 28 -19.89 6.02 2.06
CA PHE A 28 -20.01 7.48 1.99
C PHE A 28 -19.60 8.08 0.64
N ARG A 29 -18.73 7.40 -0.12
CA ARG A 29 -18.21 7.89 -1.41
C ARG A 29 -18.78 7.17 -2.63
N GLY A 30 -19.74 6.26 -2.43
CA GLY A 30 -20.50 5.62 -3.51
C GLY A 30 -19.84 4.43 -4.19
N GLY A 31 -18.74 3.90 -3.66
CA GLY A 31 -18.13 2.65 -4.14
C GLY A 31 -16.71 2.79 -4.68
N LEU A 32 -16.23 1.68 -5.25
CA LEU A 32 -14.90 1.52 -5.84
C LEU A 32 -15.06 1.04 -7.28
N SER A 33 -14.43 1.72 -8.23
CA SER A 33 -14.38 1.25 -9.61
C SER A 33 -13.09 1.66 -10.30
N LEU A 34 -12.50 0.79 -11.11
CA LEU A 34 -11.34 1.14 -11.93
C LEU A 34 -11.71 1.91 -13.21
N GLY A 35 -13.00 2.11 -13.48
CA GLY A 35 -13.49 2.92 -14.61
C GLY A 35 -14.96 3.30 -14.40
N SER A 36 -15.32 4.53 -14.74
CA SER A 36 -16.70 5.01 -14.59
C SER A 36 -16.99 6.11 -15.61
N PRO A 37 -17.91 5.89 -16.56
CA PRO A 37 -18.25 6.91 -17.56
C PRO A 37 -18.89 8.16 -16.95
N THR A 38 -19.61 8.01 -15.83
CA THR A 38 -20.46 9.06 -15.25
C THR A 38 -19.88 9.66 -13.97
N ASN A 39 -19.25 8.86 -13.11
CA ASN A 39 -18.71 9.31 -11.83
C ASN A 39 -17.25 8.87 -11.64
N LYS A 40 -16.33 9.73 -12.09
CA LYS A 40 -14.89 9.52 -12.01
C LYS A 40 -14.36 9.47 -10.58
N SER A 41 -15.10 10.01 -9.59
CA SER A 41 -14.67 9.95 -8.18
C SER A 41 -14.57 8.52 -7.63
N LEU A 42 -15.29 7.57 -8.23
CA LEU A 42 -15.18 6.14 -7.89
C LEU A 42 -13.80 5.55 -8.23
N ILE A 43 -13.13 6.10 -9.25
CA ILE A 43 -11.74 5.77 -9.61
C ILE A 43 -10.81 6.30 -8.55
N PHE A 44 -11.02 7.54 -8.09
CA PHE A 44 -10.21 8.10 -7.02
C PHE A 44 -10.35 7.31 -5.71
N ASN A 45 -11.54 6.80 -5.36
CA ASN A 45 -11.73 6.03 -4.12
C ASN A 45 -10.86 4.76 -4.06
N VAL A 46 -10.40 4.22 -5.19
CA VAL A 46 -9.44 3.10 -5.23
C VAL A 46 -8.07 3.53 -4.68
N HIS A 47 -7.66 4.79 -4.90
CA HIS A 47 -6.37 5.31 -4.42
C HIS A 47 -6.20 5.19 -2.90
N PRO A 48 -7.03 5.80 -2.03
CA PRO A 48 -6.82 5.73 -0.57
C PRO A 48 -6.95 4.31 -0.03
N VAL A 49 -7.80 3.45 -0.63
CA VAL A 49 -7.93 2.04 -0.22
C VAL A 49 -6.63 1.28 -0.50
N LEU A 50 -6.08 1.38 -1.72
CA LEU A 50 -4.84 0.69 -2.08
C LEU A 50 -3.62 1.28 -1.38
N MET A 51 -3.57 2.60 -1.16
CA MET A 51 -2.48 3.22 -0.41
C MET A 51 -2.50 2.78 1.06
N LEU A 52 -3.67 2.72 1.72
CA LEU A 52 -3.72 2.30 3.12
C LEU A 52 -3.53 0.78 3.28
N ILE A 53 -4.36 -0.02 2.62
CA ILE A 53 -4.36 -1.47 2.84
C ILE A 53 -3.17 -2.11 2.12
N GLY A 54 -2.97 -1.76 0.85
CA GLY A 54 -1.91 -2.35 0.03
C GLY A 54 -0.53 -1.85 0.44
N PHE A 55 -0.30 -0.54 0.48
CA PHE A 55 1.04 0.00 0.70
C PHE A 55 1.41 0.09 2.20
N ILE A 56 0.57 0.71 3.02
CA ILE A 56 0.89 0.97 4.44
C ILE A 56 0.78 -0.30 5.29
N ILE A 57 -0.37 -0.99 5.26
CA ILE A 57 -0.62 -2.14 6.15
C ILE A 57 0.26 -3.34 5.76
N LEU A 58 0.27 -3.76 4.48
CA LEU A 58 1.14 -4.87 4.07
C LEU A 58 2.62 -4.53 4.20
N GLY A 59 3.01 -3.29 3.89
CA GLY A 59 4.40 -2.83 4.10
C GLY A 59 4.81 -2.90 5.58
N SER A 60 3.90 -2.61 6.50
CA SER A 60 4.15 -2.72 7.94
C SER A 60 4.30 -4.18 8.39
N GLU A 61 3.46 -5.08 7.87
CA GLU A 61 3.61 -6.53 8.11
C GLU A 61 4.93 -7.06 7.54
N ALA A 62 5.36 -6.57 6.37
CA ALA A 62 6.66 -6.89 5.79
C ALA A 62 7.81 -6.50 6.72
N ILE A 63 7.79 -5.28 7.27
CA ILE A 63 8.82 -4.79 8.21
C ILE A 63 8.87 -5.66 9.49
N MET A 64 7.72 -6.09 10.00
CA MET A 64 7.63 -6.86 11.24
C MET A 64 7.89 -8.37 11.05
N SER A 65 7.85 -8.88 9.82
CA SER A 65 7.91 -10.31 9.46
C SER A 65 8.99 -11.10 10.23
N TYR A 66 10.24 -10.63 10.25
CA TYR A 66 11.34 -11.29 10.96
C TYR A 66 11.17 -11.38 12.48
N LYS A 67 10.35 -10.52 13.09
CA LYS A 67 10.12 -10.49 14.54
C LYS A 67 8.90 -11.29 14.97
N ILE A 68 7.92 -11.44 14.09
CA ILE A 68 6.60 -11.98 14.46
C ILE A 68 6.36 -13.38 13.89
N LEU A 69 7.08 -13.77 12.85
CA LEU A 69 6.92 -15.06 12.19
C LEU A 69 7.87 -16.10 12.79
N PRO A 70 7.40 -17.29 13.18
CA PRO A 70 8.19 -18.28 13.90
C PRO A 70 9.03 -19.18 12.98
N TRP A 71 9.17 -18.84 11.69
CA TRP A 71 9.84 -19.67 10.69
C TRP A 71 11.35 -19.45 10.63
N SER A 72 12.04 -20.24 9.79
CA SER A 72 13.47 -20.08 9.55
C SER A 72 13.81 -18.70 8.98
N HIS A 73 15.05 -18.27 9.17
CA HIS A 73 15.55 -17.00 8.64
C HIS A 73 15.25 -16.85 7.14
N ASP A 74 15.52 -17.89 6.34
CA ASP A 74 15.34 -17.86 4.89
C ASP A 74 13.87 -17.81 4.48
N THR A 75 12.99 -18.49 5.23
CA THR A 75 11.54 -18.42 5.02
C THR A 75 11.03 -17.00 5.32
N ASN A 76 11.44 -16.42 6.45
CA ASN A 76 11.06 -15.06 6.83
C ASN A 76 11.60 -14.02 5.83
N LYS A 77 12.80 -14.24 5.29
CA LYS A 77 13.41 -13.43 4.21
C LYS A 77 12.57 -13.44 2.94
N MET A 78 12.12 -14.62 2.50
CA MET A 78 11.24 -14.74 1.33
C MET A 78 9.90 -14.03 1.55
N ILE A 79 9.29 -14.18 2.72
CA ILE A 79 8.00 -13.56 3.05
C ILE A 79 8.13 -12.04 3.15
N HIS A 80 9.20 -11.54 3.77
CA HIS A 80 9.54 -10.12 3.80
C HIS A 80 9.59 -9.52 2.38
N MET A 81 10.32 -10.18 1.47
CA MET A 81 10.41 -9.74 0.06
C MET A 81 9.06 -9.75 -0.62
N LEU A 82 8.31 -10.85 -0.51
CA LEU A 82 7.03 -10.99 -1.18
C LEU A 82 6.04 -9.92 -0.71
N LEU A 83 5.98 -9.65 0.60
CA LEU A 83 5.09 -8.64 1.15
C LEU A 83 5.47 -7.23 0.67
N HIS A 84 6.76 -6.88 0.63
CA HIS A 84 7.22 -5.60 0.07
C HIS A 84 6.91 -5.48 -1.43
N ALA A 85 7.10 -6.55 -2.21
CA ALA A 85 6.76 -6.56 -3.64
C ALA A 85 5.27 -6.37 -3.89
N VAL A 86 4.41 -7.07 -3.13
CA VAL A 86 2.95 -6.90 -3.21
C VAL A 86 2.53 -5.50 -2.77
N ALA A 87 3.11 -4.97 -1.69
CA ALA A 87 2.83 -3.61 -1.23
C ALA A 87 3.20 -2.56 -2.28
N LEU A 88 4.36 -2.71 -2.93
CA LEU A 88 4.80 -1.82 -4.00
C LEU A 88 3.89 -1.91 -5.23
N PHE A 89 3.49 -3.12 -5.63
CA PHE A 89 2.55 -3.32 -6.73
C PHE A 89 1.21 -2.64 -6.45
N LEU A 90 0.59 -2.90 -5.30
CA LEU A 90 -0.69 -2.31 -4.93
C LEU A 90 -0.60 -0.78 -4.76
N GLY A 91 0.50 -0.28 -4.19
CA GLY A 91 0.77 1.16 -4.11
C GLY A 91 0.87 1.81 -5.49
N SER A 92 1.52 1.13 -6.44
CA SER A 92 1.63 1.59 -7.84
C SER A 92 0.27 1.66 -8.53
N VAL A 93 -0.59 0.64 -8.31
CA VAL A 93 -1.98 0.66 -8.80
C VAL A 93 -2.79 1.78 -8.13
N GLY A 94 -2.58 2.03 -6.84
CA GLY A 94 -3.20 3.14 -6.11
C GLY A 94 -2.83 4.50 -6.71
N ILE A 95 -1.54 4.74 -7.01
CA ILE A 95 -1.08 5.97 -7.68
C ILE A 95 -1.65 6.06 -9.09
N TYR A 96 -1.63 4.95 -9.85
CA TYR A 96 -2.26 4.89 -11.17
C TYR A 96 -3.72 5.35 -11.14
N ALA A 97 -4.51 4.90 -10.14
CA ALA A 97 -5.90 5.31 -10.00
C ALA A 97 -6.06 6.83 -9.78
N ALA A 98 -5.16 7.45 -9.01
CA ALA A 98 -5.16 8.91 -8.82
C ALA A 98 -4.81 9.68 -10.11
N PHE A 99 -3.78 9.24 -10.84
CA PHE A 99 -3.43 9.82 -12.14
C PHE A 99 -4.55 9.66 -13.17
N LYS A 100 -5.17 8.46 -13.23
CA LYS A 100 -6.32 8.19 -14.09
C LYS A 100 -7.48 9.13 -13.77
N PHE A 101 -7.83 9.28 -12.49
CA PHE A 101 -8.87 10.21 -12.05
C PHE A 101 -8.59 11.65 -12.50
N HIS A 102 -7.37 12.14 -12.30
CA HIS A 102 -6.98 13.49 -12.72
C HIS A 102 -7.07 13.67 -14.24
N ASN A 103 -6.49 12.74 -15.00
CA ASN A 103 -6.47 12.79 -16.46
C ASN A 103 -7.89 12.76 -17.04
N GLU A 104 -8.73 11.84 -16.55
CA GLU A 104 -10.11 11.76 -17.00
C GLU A 104 -10.93 12.97 -16.55
N SER A 105 -10.61 13.59 -15.42
CA SER A 105 -11.35 14.75 -14.88
C SER A 105 -10.80 16.11 -15.33
N GLY A 106 -9.74 16.15 -16.15
CA GLY A 106 -9.12 17.40 -16.60
C GLY A 106 -8.39 18.18 -15.49
N ILE A 107 -7.94 17.49 -14.43
CA ILE A 107 -7.22 18.08 -13.30
C ILE A 107 -5.71 17.95 -13.58
N ALA A 108 -4.93 19.01 -13.31
CA ALA A 108 -3.49 18.94 -13.43
C ALA A 108 -2.89 17.91 -12.46
N ASN A 109 -1.87 17.18 -12.88
CA ASN A 109 -1.14 16.25 -12.00
C ASN A 109 -0.04 16.96 -11.22
N LEU A 110 0.36 16.35 -10.11
CA LEU A 110 1.58 16.70 -9.36
C LEU A 110 1.71 18.16 -8.92
N TYR A 111 0.60 18.86 -8.64
CA TYR A 111 0.64 20.25 -8.16
C TYR A 111 0.65 20.38 -6.63
N SER A 112 0.29 19.33 -5.89
CA SER A 112 0.15 19.37 -4.44
C SER A 112 1.39 18.82 -3.73
N LEU A 113 1.71 19.36 -2.54
CA LEU A 113 2.78 18.81 -1.69
C LEU A 113 2.58 17.32 -1.38
N HIS A 114 1.33 16.89 -1.17
CA HIS A 114 0.99 15.49 -0.97
C HIS A 114 1.47 14.61 -2.14
N SER A 115 1.25 15.05 -3.38
CA SER A 115 1.66 14.30 -4.56
C SER A 115 3.18 14.22 -4.72
N TRP A 116 3.92 15.26 -4.32
CA TRP A 116 5.38 15.26 -4.34
C TRP A 116 5.96 14.29 -3.31
N ILE A 117 5.47 14.34 -2.07
CA ILE A 117 5.91 13.43 -1.01
C ILE A 117 5.51 11.98 -1.34
N GLY A 118 4.31 11.77 -1.87
CA GLY A 118 3.83 10.45 -2.28
C GLY A 118 4.69 9.84 -3.39
N LEU A 119 5.01 10.61 -4.43
CA LEU A 119 5.90 10.16 -5.50
C LEU A 119 7.32 9.90 -4.99
N GLY A 120 7.87 10.79 -4.17
CA GLY A 120 9.18 10.58 -3.55
C GLY A 120 9.22 9.29 -2.72
N THR A 121 8.17 9.04 -1.94
CA THR A 121 8.04 7.85 -1.08
C THR A 121 8.00 6.56 -1.90
N ILE A 122 7.18 6.50 -2.95
CA ILE A 122 7.11 5.27 -3.76
C ILE A 122 8.40 5.02 -4.55
N CYS A 123 9.08 6.07 -5.01
CA CYS A 123 10.39 5.94 -5.66
C CYS A 123 11.43 5.38 -4.68
N LEU A 124 11.54 5.95 -3.48
CA LEU A 124 12.46 5.46 -2.45
C LEU A 124 12.13 4.02 -2.02
N TYR A 125 10.85 3.70 -1.87
CA TYR A 125 10.41 2.34 -1.54
C TYR A 125 10.75 1.34 -2.66
N SER A 126 10.62 1.76 -3.93
CA SER A 126 11.00 0.94 -5.09
C SER A 126 12.50 0.65 -5.10
N ILE A 127 13.33 1.68 -4.86
CA ILE A 127 14.78 1.53 -4.76
C ILE A 127 15.15 0.62 -3.59
N GLN A 128 14.56 0.82 -2.41
CA GLN A 128 14.75 -0.02 -1.23
C GLN A 128 14.44 -1.50 -1.54
N THR A 129 13.31 -1.75 -2.18
CA THR A 129 12.86 -3.10 -2.54
C THR A 129 13.80 -3.74 -3.57
N ALA A 130 14.19 -2.99 -4.61
CA ALA A 130 15.11 -3.47 -5.65
C ALA A 130 16.51 -3.79 -5.11
N MET A 131 17.07 -2.94 -4.23
CA MET A 131 18.35 -3.20 -3.58
C MET A 131 18.31 -4.45 -2.71
N PHE A 132 17.19 -4.69 -2.01
CA PHE A 132 17.01 -5.93 -1.24
C PHE A 132 17.02 -7.14 -2.18
N PHE A 133 16.23 -7.14 -3.25
CA PHE A 133 16.20 -8.23 -4.24
C PHE A 133 17.57 -8.49 -4.88
N ALA A 134 18.30 -7.44 -5.27
CA ALA A 134 19.63 -7.58 -5.87
C ALA A 134 20.64 -8.22 -4.89
N ARG A 135 20.56 -7.86 -3.60
CA ARG A 135 21.40 -8.46 -2.57
C ARG A 135 21.05 -9.93 -2.35
N THR A 136 19.78 -10.29 -2.31
CA THR A 136 19.37 -11.67 -2.09
C THR A 136 19.66 -12.60 -3.25
N SER A 137 19.76 -12.10 -4.49
CA SER A 137 20.17 -12.89 -5.64
C SER A 137 21.69 -13.06 -5.76
N SER A 138 22.47 -12.31 -4.98
CA SER A 138 23.95 -12.40 -4.95
C SER A 138 24.50 -13.29 -3.83
N GLU A 139 23.65 -13.74 -2.91
CA GLU A 139 23.95 -14.69 -1.83
C GLU A 139 23.57 -16.11 -2.26
#